data_AF-A0A938S9T7-F1
#
_entry.id   AF-A0A938S9T7-F1
#
_cell.length_a   1.000
_cell.length_b   1.000
_cell.length_c   1.000
_cell.angle_alpha   90.00
_cell.angle_beta   90.00
_cell.angle_gamma   90.00
#
_symmetry.space_group_name_H-M   'P 1'
#
loop_
_entity.id
_entity.type
_entity.pdbx_description
1 polymer ?
#
loop_
_entity_poly.entity_id
_entity_poly.type
_entity_poly.pdbx_seq_one_letter_code
_entity_poly.pdbx_strand_id
1 'polypeptide(L)'
;MGKALGRVAQWRYPMREELEGQGHVVGHEPRYPRTVLAAGMLWVAFGGLCLLFALVSFVTMGCMGGRLNVAQLGGQLLGCLALGLFGRVFTTMGVRSNRGTVRGMRFYAYLSALVGIPSFLFLPALFGLAAMEEPPATTLAAMAFGFILAASLVAASALALVGRRGHMAWREAHRLKPQPGQGSVGQ
;
A
#
# COMPACT_ATOMS: atom_id res chain seq x y z
N MET A 1 38.80 -12.77 22.86
CA MET A 1 37.52 -12.82 22.10
C MET A 1 36.56 -11.73 22.57
N GLY A 2 36.70 -10.47 22.14
CA GLY A 2 35.79 -9.41 22.65
C GLY A 2 36.00 -7.99 22.14
N LYS A 3 36.17 -7.75 20.83
CA LYS A 3 36.28 -6.38 20.26
C LYS A 3 35.68 -6.25 18.84
N ALA A 4 34.40 -6.60 18.65
CA ALA A 4 33.75 -6.49 17.34
C ALA A 4 32.29 -5.97 17.37
N LEU A 5 31.93 -5.13 18.35
CA LEU A 5 30.56 -4.55 18.46
C LEU A 5 30.53 -3.01 18.37
N GLY A 6 31.57 -2.38 17.82
CA GLY A 6 31.75 -0.91 17.88
C GLY A 6 31.47 -0.12 16.58
N ARG A 7 30.85 -0.69 15.54
CA ARG A 7 30.71 -0.01 14.23
C ARG A 7 29.29 0.04 13.65
N VAL A 8 28.26 0.08 14.50
CA VAL A 8 26.86 0.28 14.05
C VAL A 8 26.33 1.70 14.36
N ALA A 9 27.09 2.51 15.10
CA ALA A 9 26.61 3.78 15.64
C ALA A 9 27.23 5.00 14.95
N GLN A 10 27.00 5.23 13.66
CA GLN A 10 27.21 6.57 13.10
C GLN A 10 26.60 6.88 11.73
N TRP A 11 25.45 6.29 11.38
CA TRP A 11 24.53 7.00 10.48
C TRP A 11 23.87 8.17 11.25
N ARG A 12 24.70 9.03 11.86
CA ARG A 12 24.32 10.40 12.22
C ARG A 12 24.06 11.06 10.87
N TYR A 13 22.82 11.44 10.62
CA TYR A 13 22.48 12.26 9.48
C TYR A 13 23.35 13.53 9.53
N PRO A 14 24.27 13.75 8.58
CA PRO A 14 25.07 14.99 8.54
C PRO A 14 24.21 16.24 8.27
N MET A 15 22.92 16.06 7.95
CA MET A 15 21.98 17.14 7.65
C MET A 15 21.77 18.17 8.78
N ARG A 16 22.08 17.87 10.05
CA ARG A 16 21.74 18.81 11.14
C ARG A 16 22.70 20.00 11.22
N GLU A 17 24.00 19.78 11.01
CA GLU A 17 25.01 20.83 11.15
C GLU A 17 25.08 21.72 9.89
N GLU A 18 24.79 21.19 8.70
CA GLU A 18 24.72 21.98 7.46
C GLU A 18 23.48 22.91 7.42
N LEU A 19 22.37 22.51 8.03
CA LEU A 19 21.15 23.33 8.08
C LEU A 19 21.21 24.43 9.16
N GLU A 20 21.98 24.23 10.23
CA GLU A 20 22.16 25.23 11.29
C GLU A 20 23.05 26.41 10.85
N GLY A 21 23.92 26.24 9.85
CA GLY A 21 24.78 27.31 9.33
C GLY A 21 24.12 28.29 8.34
N GLN A 22 22.92 27.96 7.81
CA GLN A 22 22.31 28.70 6.70
C GLN A 22 21.29 29.80 7.08
N GLY A 23 21.27 30.29 8.33
CA GLY A 23 20.68 31.60 8.69
C GLY A 23 19.21 31.89 8.32
N HIS A 24 18.47 30.92 7.79
CA HIS A 24 17.08 31.05 7.33
C HIS A 24 16.23 29.96 8.00
N VAL A 25 16.06 30.06 9.32
CA VAL A 25 15.05 29.28 10.04
C VAL A 25 13.74 30.09 10.05
N VAL A 26 13.16 30.31 8.87
CA VAL A 26 11.71 30.52 8.81
C VAL A 26 11.13 29.13 9.08
N GLY A 27 10.58 28.93 10.28
CA GLY A 27 10.05 27.67 10.79
C GLY A 27 8.86 27.15 10.00
N HIS A 28 9.06 26.81 8.73
CA HIS A 28 8.08 26.11 7.94
C HIS A 28 8.10 24.65 8.37
N GLU A 29 7.09 24.30 9.18
CA GLU A 29 6.80 22.91 9.48
C GLU A 29 6.83 22.10 8.17
N PRO A 30 7.63 21.03 8.11
CA PRO A 30 7.72 20.24 6.89
C PRO A 30 6.31 19.80 6.50
N ARG A 31 5.91 20.10 5.27
CA ARG A 31 4.59 19.71 4.75
C ARG A 31 4.54 18.19 4.56
N TYR A 32 3.35 17.60 4.70
CA TYR A 32 3.16 16.18 4.43
C TYR A 32 3.56 15.87 2.97
N PRO A 33 4.43 14.87 2.71
CA PRO A 33 4.91 14.58 1.36
C PRO A 33 3.75 14.15 0.44
N ARG A 34 3.53 14.91 -0.63
CA ARG A 34 2.45 14.67 -1.61
C ARG A 34 2.53 13.28 -2.26
N THR A 35 3.74 12.75 -2.44
CA THR A 35 3.96 11.40 -2.99
C THR A 35 3.40 10.30 -2.11
N VAL A 36 3.47 10.45 -0.79
CA VAL A 36 2.92 9.48 0.18
C VAL A 36 1.40 9.57 0.25
N LEU A 37 0.86 10.79 0.14
CA LEU A 37 -0.58 11.01 0.03
C LEU A 37 -1.13 10.34 -1.24
N ALA A 38 -0.46 10.53 -2.39
CA ALA A 38 -0.84 9.91 -3.65
C ALA A 38 -0.79 8.37 -3.57
N ALA A 39 0.28 7.81 -2.98
CA ALA A 39 0.38 6.37 -2.75
C ALA A 39 -0.75 5.84 -1.85
N GLY A 40 -1.08 6.56 -0.78
CA GLY A 40 -2.18 6.21 0.11
C GLY A 40 -3.54 6.25 -0.58
N MET A 41 -3.79 7.26 -1.43
CA MET A 41 -5.00 7.35 -2.26
C MET A 41 -5.12 6.18 -3.23
N LEU A 42 -4.02 5.78 -3.88
CA LEU A 42 -4.00 4.61 -4.78
C LEU A 42 -4.34 3.32 -4.03
N TRP A 43 -3.81 3.11 -2.82
CA TRP A 43 -4.18 1.95 -2.00
C TRP A 43 -5.65 1.95 -1.57
N VAL A 44 -6.23 3.12 -1.25
CA VAL A 44 -7.68 3.21 -0.93
C VAL A 44 -8.52 2.89 -2.16
N ALA A 45 -8.19 3.48 -3.31
CA ALA A 45 -8.92 3.24 -4.55
C ALA A 45 -8.86 1.77 -4.97
N PHE A 46 -7.67 1.17 -4.95
CA PHE A 46 -7.46 -0.25 -5.21
C PHE A 46 -8.23 -1.13 -4.21
N GLY A 47 -8.11 -0.84 -2.91
CA GLY A 47 -8.78 -1.62 -1.87
C GLY A 47 -10.32 -1.55 -1.98
N GLY A 48 -10.86 -0.36 -2.29
CA GLY A 48 -12.29 -0.17 -2.54
C GLY A 48 -12.77 -0.93 -3.77
N LEU A 49 -11.95 -0.98 -4.82
CA LEU A 49 -12.27 -1.70 -6.05
C LEU A 49 -12.26 -3.23 -5.84
N CYS A 50 -11.32 -3.75 -5.05
CA CYS A 50 -11.33 -5.15 -4.61
C CYS A 50 -12.59 -5.49 -3.81
N LEU A 51 -13.00 -4.62 -2.89
CA LEU A 51 -14.22 -4.83 -2.10
C LEU A 51 -15.48 -4.80 -2.98
N LEU A 52 -15.55 -3.86 -3.92
CA LEU A 52 -16.65 -3.76 -4.88
C LEU A 52 -16.72 -5.01 -5.76
N PHE A 53 -15.59 -5.49 -6.28
CA PHE A 53 -15.54 -6.69 -7.10
C PHE A 53 -15.92 -7.95 -6.30
N ALA A 54 -15.47 -8.05 -5.03
CA ALA A 54 -15.87 -9.14 -4.14
C ALA A 54 -17.39 -9.13 -3.90
N LEU A 55 -17.97 -7.94 -3.70
CA LEU A 55 -19.41 -7.77 -3.52
C LEU A 55 -20.19 -8.16 -4.78
N VAL A 56 -19.79 -7.67 -5.96
CA VAL A 56 -20.44 -8.02 -7.24
C VAL A 56 -20.35 -9.51 -7.51
N SER A 57 -19.19 -10.12 -7.25
CA SER A 57 -18.97 -11.56 -7.41
C SER A 57 -19.87 -12.37 -6.46
N PHE A 58 -20.01 -11.92 -5.21
CA PHE A 58 -20.88 -12.55 -4.22
C PHE A 58 -22.37 -12.45 -4.62
N VAL A 59 -22.82 -11.28 -5.07
CA VAL A 59 -24.20 -11.07 -5.54
C VAL A 59 -24.49 -11.93 -6.78
N THR A 60 -23.57 -11.94 -7.76
CA THR A 60 -23.71 -12.74 -8.98
C THR A 60 -23.84 -14.23 -8.66
N MET A 61 -23.03 -14.73 -7.71
CA MET A 61 -23.12 -16.11 -7.23
C MET A 61 -24.51 -16.43 -6.65
N GLY A 62 -25.10 -15.51 -5.87
CA GLY A 62 -26.47 -15.65 -5.35
C GLY A 62 -27.54 -15.69 -6.44
N CYS A 63 -27.38 -14.88 -7.49
CA CYS A 63 -28.30 -14.85 -8.64
C CYS A 63 -28.25 -16.11 -9.52
N MET A 64 -27.15 -16.87 -9.50
CA MET A 64 -27.01 -18.08 -10.34
C MET A 64 -27.77 -19.32 -9.82
N GLY A 65 -28.41 -19.24 -8.65
CA GLY A 65 -29.45 -20.19 -8.24
C GLY A 65 -29.03 -21.67 -8.20
N GLY A 66 -27.80 -21.97 -7.80
CA GLY A 66 -27.31 -23.36 -7.66
C GLY A 66 -26.81 -24.02 -8.95
N ARG A 67 -26.64 -23.27 -10.04
CA ARG A 67 -26.04 -23.78 -11.31
C ARG A 67 -24.55 -24.09 -11.21
N LEU A 68 -23.89 -23.74 -10.10
CA LEU A 68 -22.47 -23.95 -9.88
C LEU A 68 -22.25 -25.33 -9.24
N ASN A 69 -21.25 -26.07 -9.70
CA ASN A 69 -20.83 -27.28 -9.01
C ASN A 69 -20.15 -26.93 -7.67
N VAL A 70 -20.01 -27.90 -6.76
CA VAL A 70 -19.46 -27.68 -5.40
C VAL A 70 -18.05 -27.09 -5.44
N ALA A 71 -17.22 -27.53 -6.40
CA ALA A 71 -15.86 -27.03 -6.56
C ALA A 71 -15.81 -25.56 -7.00
N GLN A 72 -16.66 -25.18 -7.97
CA GLN A 72 -16.80 -23.80 -8.44
C GLN A 72 -17.35 -22.89 -7.34
N LEU A 73 -18.38 -23.35 -6.61
CA LEU A 73 -18.93 -22.60 -5.49
C LEU A 73 -17.86 -22.35 -4.41
N GLY A 74 -17.12 -23.40 -4.03
CA GLY A 74 -16.03 -23.29 -3.06
C GLY A 74 -14.92 -22.33 -3.52
N GLY A 75 -14.51 -22.44 -4.79
CA GLY A 75 -13.51 -21.55 -5.39
C GLY A 75 -13.96 -20.10 -5.44
N GLN A 76 -15.22 -19.85 -5.85
CA GLN A 76 -15.80 -18.51 -5.93
C GLN A 76 -15.90 -17.86 -4.54
N LEU A 77 -16.38 -18.61 -3.53
CA LEU A 77 -16.47 -18.14 -2.15
C LEU A 77 -15.10 -17.81 -1.56
N LEU A 78 -14.13 -18.72 -1.72
CA LEU A 78 -12.77 -18.50 -1.25
C LEU A 78 -12.13 -17.31 -1.96
N GLY A 79 -12.35 -17.15 -3.26
CA GLY A 79 -11.92 -16.00 -4.05
C GLY A 79 -12.53 -14.69 -3.55
N CYS A 80 -13.84 -14.65 -3.28
CA CYS A 80 -14.52 -13.49 -2.72
C CYS A 80 -13.95 -13.11 -1.34
N LEU A 81 -13.71 -14.11 -0.49
CA LEU A 81 -13.16 -13.91 0.85
C LEU A 81 -11.71 -13.39 0.80
N ALA A 82 -10.87 -13.99 -0.05
CA ALA A 82 -9.51 -13.54 -0.26
C ALA A 82 -9.48 -12.10 -0.79
N LEU A 83 -10.26 -11.80 -1.82
CA LEU A 83 -10.32 -10.46 -2.42
C LEU A 83 -10.89 -9.42 -1.44
N GLY A 84 -11.90 -9.79 -0.66
CA GLY A 84 -12.45 -8.93 0.40
C GLY A 84 -11.43 -8.63 1.49
N LEU A 85 -10.64 -9.63 1.90
CA LEU A 85 -9.56 -9.47 2.87
C LEU A 85 -8.46 -8.55 2.32
N PHE A 86 -8.03 -8.76 1.07
CA PHE A 86 -7.09 -7.86 0.39
C PHE A 86 -7.62 -6.43 0.33
N GLY A 87 -8.86 -6.26 -0.13
CA GLY A 87 -9.50 -4.95 -0.23
C GLY A 87 -9.54 -4.21 1.12
N ARG A 88 -9.87 -4.91 2.20
CA ARG A 88 -9.85 -4.37 3.56
C ARG A 88 -8.45 -3.97 4.01
N VAL A 89 -7.45 -4.83 3.78
CA VAL A 89 -6.06 -4.58 4.14
C VAL A 89 -5.55 -3.32 3.43
N PHE A 90 -5.69 -3.24 2.11
CA PHE A 90 -5.24 -2.10 1.30
C PHE A 90 -5.98 -0.80 1.65
N THR A 91 -7.29 -0.84 1.86
CA THR A 91 -8.06 0.34 2.29
C THR A 91 -7.57 0.86 3.64
N THR A 92 -7.37 -0.05 4.61
CA THR A 92 -6.87 0.31 5.95
C THR A 92 -5.46 0.89 5.87
N MET A 93 -4.60 0.32 5.02
CA MET A 93 -3.24 0.80 4.78
C MET A 93 -3.23 2.19 4.14
N GLY A 94 -4.05 2.41 3.12
CA GLY A 94 -4.21 3.70 2.45
C GLY A 94 -4.70 4.79 3.41
N VAL A 95 -5.72 4.49 4.23
CA VAL A 95 -6.23 5.43 5.25
C VAL A 95 -5.17 5.73 6.32
N ARG A 96 -4.46 4.70 6.83
CA ARG A 96 -3.38 4.92 7.80
C ARG A 96 -2.22 5.72 7.21
N SER A 97 -1.89 5.47 5.94
CA SER A 97 -0.88 6.23 5.20
C SER A 97 -1.30 7.69 5.05
N ASN A 98 -2.53 7.98 4.65
CA ASN A 98 -3.02 9.35 4.50
C ASN A 98 -3.12 10.10 5.83
N ARG A 99 -3.37 9.38 6.94
CA ARG A 99 -3.36 9.95 8.29
C ARG A 99 -1.96 10.09 8.89
N GLY A 100 -0.91 9.65 8.20
CA GLY A 100 0.47 9.69 8.71
C GLY A 100 0.72 8.79 9.94
N THR A 101 -0.16 7.83 10.23
CA THR A 101 -0.06 6.95 11.42
C THR A 101 0.81 5.71 11.19
N VAL A 102 1.39 5.58 9.99
CA VAL A 102 2.18 4.43 9.58
C VAL A 102 3.56 4.42 10.25
N ARG A 103 3.83 3.38 11.07
CA ARG A 103 5.14 3.22 11.74
C ARG A 103 6.27 2.79 10.80
N GLY A 104 5.97 2.06 9.72
CA GLY A 104 6.99 1.52 8.80
C GLY A 104 6.50 1.40 7.36
N MET A 105 6.79 2.40 6.53
CA MET A 105 6.34 2.47 5.13
C MET A 105 6.95 1.37 4.23
N ARG A 106 8.12 0.82 4.62
CA ARG A 106 8.78 -0.29 3.92
C ARG A 106 7.90 -1.54 3.84
N PHE A 107 7.28 -1.93 4.94
CA PHE A 107 6.45 -3.13 5.00
C PHE A 107 5.30 -3.06 3.98
N TYR A 108 4.65 -1.89 3.89
CA TYR A 108 3.56 -1.66 2.95
C TYR A 108 4.00 -1.66 1.49
N ALA A 109 5.15 -1.05 1.19
CA ALA A 109 5.73 -1.10 -0.15
C ALA A 109 6.11 -2.54 -0.56
N TYR A 110 6.69 -3.33 0.36
CA TYR A 110 7.01 -4.73 0.07
C TYR A 110 5.75 -5.58 -0.08
N LEU A 111 4.73 -5.40 0.76
CA LEU A 111 3.49 -6.15 0.65
C LEU A 111 2.76 -5.85 -0.67
N SER A 112 2.71 -4.57 -1.05
CA SER A 112 2.09 -4.16 -2.32
C SER A 112 2.88 -4.63 -3.54
N ALA A 113 4.22 -4.66 -3.48
CA ALA A 113 5.05 -5.26 -4.52
C ALA A 113 4.90 -6.80 -4.57
N LEU A 114 4.85 -7.47 -3.41
CA LEU A 114 4.67 -8.91 -3.28
C LEU A 114 3.34 -9.38 -3.86
N VAL A 115 2.29 -8.58 -3.76
CA VAL A 115 0.98 -8.88 -4.37
C VAL A 115 0.93 -8.41 -5.83
N GLY A 116 1.42 -7.20 -6.09
CA GLY A 116 1.32 -6.54 -7.39
C GLY A 116 2.18 -7.19 -8.47
N ILE A 117 3.43 -7.56 -8.19
CA ILE A 117 4.34 -8.15 -9.19
C ILE A 117 3.83 -9.53 -9.64
N PRO A 118 3.47 -10.48 -8.74
CA PRO A 118 2.90 -11.74 -9.18
C PRO A 118 1.57 -11.54 -9.89
N SER A 119 0.72 -10.62 -9.44
CA SER A 119 -0.54 -10.33 -10.15
C SER A 119 -0.27 -9.79 -11.56
N PHE A 120 0.74 -8.94 -11.74
CA PHE A 120 1.12 -8.39 -13.04
C PHE A 120 1.67 -9.45 -14.00
N LEU A 121 2.46 -10.40 -13.49
CA LEU A 121 3.13 -11.40 -14.31
C LEU A 121 2.29 -12.67 -14.54
N PHE A 122 1.59 -13.15 -13.51
CA PHE A 122 0.92 -14.45 -13.54
C PHE A 122 -0.55 -14.38 -13.96
N LEU A 123 -1.30 -13.31 -13.65
CA LEU A 123 -2.70 -13.23 -14.12
C LEU A 123 -2.78 -13.26 -15.65
N PRO A 124 -1.99 -12.46 -16.40
CA PRO A 124 -2.03 -12.50 -17.85
C PRO A 124 -1.59 -13.86 -18.41
N ALA A 125 -0.61 -14.52 -17.79
CA ALA A 125 -0.16 -15.84 -18.21
C ALA A 125 -1.23 -16.91 -17.96
N LEU A 126 -1.91 -16.88 -16.81
CA LEU A 126 -3.01 -17.79 -16.48
C LEU A 126 -4.21 -17.59 -17.42
N PHE A 127 -4.60 -16.34 -17.68
CA PHE A 127 -5.68 -16.05 -18.61
C PHE A 127 -5.30 -16.31 -20.07
N GLY A 128 -4.04 -16.04 -20.45
CA GLY A 128 -3.52 -16.31 -21.79
C GLY A 128 -3.45 -17.80 -22.12
N LEU A 129 -3.09 -18.64 -21.15
CA LEU A 129 -3.13 -20.11 -21.29
C LEU A 129 -4.57 -20.64 -21.39
N ALA A 130 -5.53 -20.00 -20.72
CA ALA A 130 -6.94 -20.38 -20.79
C ALA A 130 -7.66 -19.86 -22.06
N ALA A 131 -7.09 -18.88 -22.75
CA ALA A 131 -7.67 -18.18 -23.90
C ALA A 131 -7.17 -18.73 -25.26
N MET A 132 -6.66 -19.96 -25.31
CA MET A 132 -6.20 -20.58 -26.58
C MET A 132 -7.34 -20.83 -27.59
N GLU A 133 -8.60 -20.74 -27.14
CA GLU A 133 -9.78 -20.63 -27.99
C GLU A 133 -10.36 -19.22 -27.85
N GLU A 134 -10.73 -18.58 -28.98
CA GLU A 134 -11.11 -17.16 -29.10
C GLU A 134 -11.71 -16.57 -27.80
N PRO A 135 -10.95 -15.76 -27.04
CA PRO A 135 -11.43 -15.30 -25.76
C PRO A 135 -12.64 -14.39 -25.97
N PRO A 136 -13.75 -14.61 -25.25
CA PRO A 136 -14.87 -13.69 -25.30
C PRO A 136 -14.39 -12.29 -24.89
N ALA A 137 -15.01 -11.24 -25.46
CA ALA A 137 -14.61 -9.84 -25.21
C ALA A 137 -14.55 -9.48 -23.71
N THR A 138 -15.35 -10.16 -22.89
CA THR A 138 -15.34 -10.05 -21.42
C THR A 138 -14.02 -10.50 -20.79
N THR A 139 -13.36 -11.54 -21.32
CA THR A 139 -12.05 -12.03 -20.86
C THR A 139 -10.95 -11.02 -21.18
N LEU A 140 -10.94 -10.47 -22.39
CA LEU A 140 -10.00 -9.41 -22.79
C LEU A 140 -10.13 -8.16 -21.91
N ALA A 141 -11.36 -7.72 -21.64
CA ALA A 141 -11.63 -6.60 -20.75
C ALA A 141 -11.15 -6.88 -19.31
N ALA A 142 -11.39 -8.07 -18.78
CA ALA A 142 -10.92 -8.49 -17.46
C ALA A 142 -9.39 -8.52 -17.36
N MET A 143 -8.69 -8.99 -18.40
CA MET A 143 -7.23 -8.98 -18.47
C MET A 143 -6.67 -7.56 -18.50
N ALA A 144 -7.20 -6.68 -19.35
CA ALA A 144 -6.78 -5.29 -19.42
C ALA A 144 -6.98 -4.56 -18.08
N PHE A 145 -8.13 -4.78 -17.44
CA PHE A 145 -8.43 -4.24 -16.12
C PHE A 145 -7.46 -4.78 -15.06
N GLY A 146 -7.17 -6.08 -15.05
CA GLY A 146 -6.17 -6.69 -14.17
C GLY A 146 -4.77 -6.08 -14.34
N PHE A 147 -4.37 -5.81 -15.58
CA PHE A 147 -3.11 -5.12 -15.90
C PHE A 147 -3.05 -3.71 -15.33
N ILE A 148 -4.10 -2.91 -15.54
CA ILE A 148 -4.18 -1.54 -15.02
C ILE A 148 -4.09 -1.56 -13.50
N LEU A 149 -4.78 -2.50 -12.84
CA LEU A 149 -4.73 -2.64 -11.39
C LEU A 149 -3.33 -3.02 -10.90
N ALA A 150 -2.71 -4.01 -11.51
CA ALA A 150 -1.38 -4.43 -11.13
C ALA A 150 -0.33 -3.33 -11.36
N ALA A 151 -0.42 -2.60 -12.47
CA ALA A 151 0.41 -1.42 -12.73
C ALA A 151 0.20 -0.31 -11.69
N SER A 152 -1.06 -0.06 -11.28
CA SER A 152 -1.38 0.94 -10.25
C SER A 152 -0.78 0.57 -8.88
N LEU A 153 -0.77 -0.72 -8.52
CA LEU A 153 -0.13 -1.22 -7.30
C LEU A 153 1.39 -1.07 -7.33
N VAL A 154 2.02 -1.35 -8.48
CA VAL A 154 3.47 -1.16 -8.67
C VAL A 154 3.82 0.32 -8.58
N ALA A 155 3.03 1.20 -9.22
CA ALA A 155 3.20 2.64 -9.12
C ALA A 155 3.03 3.16 -7.68
N ALA A 156 2.02 2.68 -6.95
CA ALA A 156 1.83 3.01 -5.54
C ALA A 156 3.02 2.56 -4.67
N SER A 157 3.56 1.37 -4.93
CA SER A 157 4.76 0.84 -4.27
C SER A 157 5.97 1.75 -4.50
N ALA A 158 6.21 2.15 -5.76
CA ALA A 158 7.31 3.04 -6.12
C ALA A 158 7.17 4.42 -5.46
N LEU A 159 5.97 5.02 -5.51
CA LEU A 159 5.68 6.31 -4.87
C LEU A 159 5.89 6.26 -3.36
N ALA A 160 5.48 5.18 -2.70
CA ALA A 160 5.69 4.99 -1.27
C ALA A 160 7.18 4.89 -0.92
N LEU A 161 8.00 4.24 -1.75
CA LEU A 161 9.45 4.14 -1.57
C LEU A 161 10.14 5.50 -1.77
N VAL A 162 9.78 6.25 -2.82
CA VAL A 162 10.32 7.57 -3.11
C VAL A 162 9.94 8.58 -2.02
N GLY A 163 8.67 8.60 -1.59
CA GLY A 163 8.16 9.50 -0.55
C GLY A 163 8.66 9.19 0.86
N ARG A 164 9.31 8.05 1.08
CA ARG A 164 9.71 7.56 2.39
C ARG A 164 10.63 8.52 3.15
N ARG A 165 11.62 9.11 2.49
CA ARG A 165 12.57 10.03 3.15
C ARG A 165 11.85 11.27 3.68
N GLY A 166 10.99 11.88 2.87
CA GLY A 166 10.16 13.01 3.27
C GLY A 166 9.20 12.66 4.41
N HIS A 167 8.65 11.44 4.42
CA HIS A 167 7.77 11.00 5.49
C HIS A 167 8.51 10.84 6.82
N MET A 168 9.73 10.31 6.81
CA MET A 168 10.54 10.19 8.03
C MET A 168 10.91 11.57 8.59
N ALA A 169 11.34 12.50 7.73
CA ALA A 169 11.62 13.89 8.12
C ALA A 169 10.37 14.59 8.71
N TRP A 170 9.20 14.41 8.07
CA TRP A 170 7.93 14.93 8.57
C TRP A 170 7.60 14.37 9.97
N ARG A 171 7.76 13.05 10.17
CA ARG A 171 7.49 12.40 11.46
C ARG A 171 8.46 12.84 12.55
N GLU A 172 9.73 13.01 12.24
CA GLU A 172 10.74 13.48 13.20
C GLU A 172 10.40 14.90 13.68
N ALA A 173 10.04 15.81 12.77
CA ALA A 173 9.61 17.16 13.14
C ALA A 173 8.36 17.16 14.05
N HIS A 174 7.39 16.27 13.80
CA HIS A 174 6.16 16.19 14.58
C HIS A 174 6.32 15.43 15.91
N ARG A 175 7.30 14.54 16.03
CA ARG A 175 7.64 13.85 17.30
C ARG A 175 8.32 14.75 18.30
N LEU A 176 9.06 15.75 17.81
CA LEU A 176 9.80 16.69 18.64
C LEU A 176 8.94 17.81 19.21
N LYS A 177 7.68 17.97 18.74
CA LYS A 177 6.73 18.87 19.37
C LYS A 177 6.25 18.23 20.69
N PRO A 178 6.62 18.79 21.86
CA PRO A 178 6.04 18.36 23.13
C PRO A 178 4.53 18.53 23.02
N GLN A 179 3.73 17.52 23.42
CA GLN A 179 2.28 17.71 23.43
C GLN A 179 1.97 18.83 24.43
N PRO A 180 1.37 19.96 23.99
CA PRO A 180 0.97 21.02 24.90
C PRO A 180 -0.04 20.43 25.89
N GLY A 181 0.40 20.19 27.13
CA GLY A 181 -0.37 19.50 28.16
C GLY A 181 0.30 18.27 28.80
N GLN A 182 1.44 17.78 28.29
CA GLN A 182 2.21 16.70 28.94
C GLN A 182 3.31 17.17 29.89
N GLY A 183 3.60 18.48 29.94
CA GLY A 183 4.48 19.07 30.94
C GLY A 183 3.65 19.75 32.01
N SER A 184 3.73 19.24 33.25
CA SER A 184 3.32 19.87 34.53
C SER A 184 2.20 19.20 35.34
N VAL A 185 2.04 17.87 35.31
CA VAL A 185 1.30 17.19 36.39
C VAL A 185 2.29 16.70 37.43
N GLY A 186 2.50 17.52 38.46
CA GLY A 186 2.91 17.10 39.81
C GLY A 186 4.39 16.86 40.05
N GLN A 187 5.12 17.92 40.42
CA GLN A 187 5.96 17.86 41.61
C GLN A 187 5.14 18.36 42.80
#